data_AF-A0A6A7BHH9-F1
#
_entry.id   AF-A0A6A7BHH9-F1
#
_cell.length_a   1.000
_cell.length_b   1.000
_cell.length_c   1.000
_cell.angle_alpha   90.00
_cell.angle_beta   90.00
_cell.angle_gamma   90.00
#
_symmetry.space_group_name_H-M   'P 1'
#
loop_
_entity.id
_entity.type
_entity.pdbx_description
1 polymer ?
#
loop_
_entity_poly.entity_id
_entity_poly.type
_entity_poly.pdbx_seq_one_letter_code
_entity_poly.pdbx_strand_id
1 'polypeptide(L)'
;MDRHQNRNGHAAIAAIISDIENYLPPPNNSKPGYSGCRTTYGLLTRFHVRADKAETQEQAEKEYKELQKTENDLRRRINNLESKKGVPKEMTRLLDELRDSIAAALAQGITTDFFLEAAQAQLDEEPEVVAEPKENRKMVTERRFKIVWDELQDAKKRIRQLNDENNVLQLKVMRLEAARGPMGNTEHGDDGSGEPPKK
;
A
#
# COMPACT_ATOMS: atom_id res chain seq x y z
N MET A 1 32.22 12.28 11.12
CA MET A 1 31.16 13.30 11.28
C MET A 1 29.86 12.55 11.46
N ASP A 2 29.30 12.60 12.67
CA ASP A 2 28.08 11.91 13.07
C ASP A 2 26.86 12.42 12.29
N ARG A 3 26.33 11.60 11.38
CA ARG A 3 25.02 11.83 10.75
C ARG A 3 23.96 11.05 11.52
N HIS A 4 23.68 11.47 12.74
CA HIS A 4 22.62 10.86 13.55
C HIS A 4 21.69 11.96 14.09
N GLN A 5 21.05 12.67 13.16
CA GLN A 5 19.83 13.41 13.47
C GLN A 5 18.71 12.41 13.75
N ASN A 6 17.88 12.70 14.75
CA ASN A 6 16.71 11.91 15.13
C ASN A 6 15.97 11.42 13.88
N ARG A 7 16.06 10.11 13.62
CA ARG A 7 15.42 9.42 12.52
C ARG A 7 13.91 9.36 12.77
N ASN A 8 13.24 10.48 12.53
CA ASN A 8 11.80 10.65 12.69
C ASN A 8 11.12 10.57 11.32
N GLY A 9 9.88 10.10 11.28
CA GLY A 9 9.10 9.97 10.04
C GLY A 9 9.09 8.57 9.44
N HIS A 10 8.22 8.40 8.44
CA HIS A 10 7.96 7.09 7.82
C HIS A 10 9.19 6.46 7.14
N ALA A 11 9.97 7.24 6.40
CA ALA A 11 11.19 6.77 5.72
C ALA A 11 12.31 6.42 6.69
N ALA A 12 12.44 7.17 7.79
CA ALA A 12 13.45 6.92 8.79
C ALA A 12 13.21 5.59 9.52
N ILE A 13 11.94 5.28 9.81
CA ILE A 13 11.52 3.95 10.30
C ILE A 13 11.85 2.86 9.27
N ALA A 14 11.63 3.12 7.97
CA ALA A 14 11.99 2.16 6.92
C ALA A 14 13.50 1.84 6.90
N ALA A 15 14.34 2.88 7.05
CA ALA A 15 15.79 2.74 7.12
C ALA A 15 16.21 1.91 8.34
N ILE A 16 15.67 2.19 9.52
CA ILE A 16 15.95 1.42 10.75
C ILE A 16 15.54 -0.05 10.56
N ILE A 17 14.36 -0.32 9.99
CA ILE A 17 13.92 -1.68 9.68
C ILE A 17 14.92 -2.38 8.75
N SER A 18 15.39 -1.72 7.70
CA SER A 18 16.38 -2.28 6.79
C SER A 18 17.72 -2.57 7.49
N ASP A 19 18.17 -1.70 8.39
CA ASP A 19 19.44 -1.85 9.11
C ASP A 19 19.41 -3.06 10.06
N ILE A 20 18.26 -3.35 10.67
CA ILE A 20 18.04 -4.52 11.56
C ILE A 20 18.34 -5.85 10.85
N GLU A 21 18.08 -5.95 9.54
CA GLU A 21 18.25 -7.20 8.79
C GLU A 21 19.66 -7.77 8.88
N ASN A 22 20.66 -6.89 8.90
CA ASN A 22 22.08 -7.25 8.97
C ASN A 22 22.46 -7.95 10.27
N TYR A 23 21.68 -7.74 11.32
CA TYR A 23 21.94 -8.28 12.66
C TYR A 23 21.04 -9.47 13.00
N LEU A 24 20.14 -9.86 12.10
CA LEU A 24 19.26 -11.00 12.33
C LEU A 24 20.03 -12.33 12.29
N PRO A 25 19.65 -13.29 13.15
CA PRO A 25 20.26 -14.62 13.13
C PRO A 25 20.06 -15.29 11.77
N PRO A 26 21.05 -16.05 11.26
CA PRO A 26 21.02 -16.61 9.92
C PRO A 26 19.76 -17.45 9.67
N PRO A 27 19.30 -17.57 8.40
CA PRO A 27 18.07 -18.27 8.04
C PRO A 27 18.13 -19.80 8.24
N ASN A 28 19.04 -20.28 9.08
CA ASN A 28 19.32 -21.70 9.23
C ASN A 28 18.29 -22.37 10.15
N ASN A 29 17.72 -23.49 9.68
CA ASN A 29 16.59 -24.19 10.31
C ASN A 29 17.00 -24.93 11.61
N SER A 30 18.29 -24.97 11.94
CA SER A 30 18.82 -25.75 13.06
C SER A 30 18.41 -25.22 14.43
N LYS A 31 17.93 -23.98 14.55
CA LYS A 31 17.43 -23.40 15.81
C LYS A 31 16.04 -22.78 15.61
N PRO A 32 14.97 -23.37 16.16
CA PRO A 32 13.60 -22.85 16.01
C PRO A 32 13.41 -21.39 16.43
N GLY A 33 14.23 -20.88 17.36
CA GLY A 33 14.19 -19.46 17.76
C GLY A 33 14.64 -18.50 16.65
N TYR A 34 15.55 -18.93 15.76
CA TYR A 34 16.15 -18.07 14.73
C TYR A 34 15.17 -17.82 13.59
N SER A 35 14.46 -18.87 13.15
CA SER A 35 13.37 -18.73 12.17
C SER A 35 12.22 -17.88 12.72
N GLY A 36 11.94 -17.97 14.02
CA GLY A 36 10.97 -17.11 14.70
C GLY A 36 11.32 -15.62 14.60
N CYS A 37 12.59 -15.25 14.82
CA CYS A 37 13.05 -13.87 14.69
C CYS A 37 12.88 -13.34 13.26
N ARG A 38 13.31 -14.12 12.25
CA ARG A 38 13.17 -13.71 10.84
C ARG A 38 11.71 -13.62 10.40
N THR A 39 10.85 -14.49 10.92
CA THR A 39 9.40 -14.44 10.65
C THR A 39 8.79 -13.17 11.24
N THR A 40 9.11 -12.84 12.50
CA THR A 40 8.62 -11.61 13.15
C THR A 40 9.16 -10.36 12.46
N TYR A 41 10.43 -10.35 12.06
CA TYR A 41 10.99 -9.28 11.21
C TYR A 41 10.22 -9.16 9.88
N GLY A 42 9.94 -10.27 9.21
CA GLY A 42 9.14 -10.25 7.98
C GLY A 42 7.72 -9.71 8.17
N LEU A 43 7.13 -9.86 9.35
CA LEU A 43 5.86 -9.22 9.70
C LEU A 43 6.03 -7.72 9.93
N LEU A 44 7.07 -7.32 10.64
CA LEU A 44 7.43 -5.92 10.89
C LEU A 44 7.50 -5.13 9.57
N THR A 45 8.25 -5.64 8.58
CA THR A 45 8.35 -5.01 7.26
C THR A 45 7.00 -4.94 6.54
N ARG A 46 6.13 -5.94 6.71
CA ARG A 46 4.79 -5.95 6.07
C ARG A 46 3.83 -4.95 6.70
N PHE A 47 3.88 -4.75 8.02
CA PHE A 47 3.06 -3.74 8.69
C PHE A 47 3.49 -2.33 8.25
N HIS A 48 4.80 -2.07 8.16
CA HIS A 48 5.33 -0.81 7.65
C HIS A 48 4.89 -0.52 6.21
N VAL A 49 5.04 -1.49 5.29
CA VAL A 49 4.59 -1.34 3.89
C VAL A 49 3.08 -1.21 3.75
N ARG A 50 2.29 -1.78 4.66
CA ARG A 50 0.82 -1.61 4.64
C ARG A 50 0.41 -0.23 5.16
N ALA A 51 1.16 0.33 6.10
CA ALA A 51 0.93 1.70 6.55
C ALA A 51 1.17 2.72 5.43
N ASP A 52 2.19 2.50 4.59
CA ASP A 52 2.47 3.32 3.40
C ASP A 52 1.34 3.28 2.36
N LYS A 53 0.68 2.12 2.24
CA LYS A 53 -0.43 1.89 1.30
C LYS A 53 -1.81 2.17 1.91
N ALA A 54 -1.87 2.68 3.13
CA ALA A 54 -3.13 2.93 3.80
C ALA A 54 -3.89 4.07 3.09
N GLU A 55 -5.17 3.86 2.83
CA GLU A 55 -6.03 4.86 2.18
C GLU A 55 -6.57 5.89 3.18
N THR A 56 -6.51 5.56 4.49
CA THR A 56 -6.99 6.40 5.57
C THR A 56 -5.97 6.49 6.70
N GLN A 57 -5.98 7.61 7.43
CA GLN A 57 -5.17 7.79 8.64
C GLN A 57 -5.46 6.71 9.70
N GLU A 58 -6.72 6.34 9.89
CA GLU A 58 -7.11 5.29 10.85
C GLU A 58 -6.47 3.94 10.50
N GLN A 59 -6.42 3.60 9.20
CA GLN A 59 -5.76 2.39 8.73
C GLN A 59 -4.24 2.46 8.95
N ALA A 60 -3.61 3.59 8.68
CA ALA A 60 -2.18 3.79 8.92
C ALA A 60 -1.83 3.67 10.42
N GLU A 61 -2.61 4.30 11.30
CA GLU A 61 -2.47 4.19 12.76
C GLU A 61 -2.63 2.76 13.26
N LYS A 62 -3.58 2.01 12.71
CA LYS A 62 -3.78 0.60 13.04
C LYS A 62 -2.55 -0.22 12.67
N GLU A 63 -2.01 -0.03 11.48
CA GLU A 63 -0.81 -0.74 11.02
C GLU A 63 0.42 -0.36 11.87
N TYR A 64 0.56 0.89 12.31
CA TYR A 64 1.62 1.32 13.23
C TYR A 64 1.47 0.76 14.66
N LYS A 65 0.25 0.59 15.16
CA LYS A 65 0.01 -0.12 16.43
C LYS A 65 0.43 -1.59 16.33
N GLU A 66 0.14 -2.24 15.20
CA GLU A 66 0.63 -3.60 14.95
C GLU A 66 2.15 -3.65 14.75
N LEU A 67 2.74 -2.63 14.14
CA LEU A 67 4.19 -2.46 14.03
C LEU A 67 4.85 -2.37 15.42
N GLN A 68 4.27 -1.58 16.34
CA GLN A 68 4.74 -1.45 17.72
C GLN A 68 4.68 -2.79 18.47
N LYS A 69 3.58 -3.54 18.35
CA LYS A 69 3.46 -4.88 18.96
C LYS A 69 4.51 -5.84 18.40
N THR A 70 4.73 -5.79 17.08
CA THR A 70 5.65 -6.68 16.38
C THR A 70 7.12 -6.37 16.72
N GLU A 71 7.48 -5.10 16.93
CA GLU A 71 8.81 -4.71 17.44
C GLU A 71 9.06 -5.31 18.83
N ASN A 72 8.10 -5.16 19.75
CA ASN A 72 8.21 -5.72 21.09
C ASN A 72 8.38 -7.25 21.07
N ASP A 73 7.63 -7.93 20.20
CA ASP A 73 7.76 -9.36 19.98
C ASP A 73 9.13 -9.75 19.41
N LEU A 74 9.66 -8.97 18.45
CA LEU A 74 10.98 -9.19 17.87
C LEU A 74 12.07 -9.03 18.93
N ARG A 75 12.00 -7.97 19.72
CA ARG A 75 12.89 -7.70 20.85
C ARG A 75 12.86 -8.85 21.87
N ARG A 76 11.68 -9.30 22.28
CA ARG A 76 11.52 -10.44 23.19
C ARG A 76 12.17 -11.69 22.60
N ARG A 77 11.93 -11.99 21.32
CA ARG A 77 12.50 -13.18 20.66
C ARG A 77 14.02 -13.11 20.59
N ILE A 78 14.58 -11.95 20.23
CA ILE A 78 16.03 -11.72 20.14
C ILE A 78 16.69 -11.87 21.52
N ASN A 79 16.10 -11.29 22.57
CA ASN A 79 16.63 -11.41 23.93
C ASN A 79 16.54 -12.84 24.49
N ASN A 80 15.51 -13.59 24.09
CA ASN A 80 15.36 -14.99 24.46
C ASN A 80 16.26 -15.93 23.63
N LEU A 81 17.01 -15.43 22.65
CA LEU A 81 18.03 -16.24 21.98
C LEU A 81 19.20 -16.44 22.93
N GLU A 82 19.41 -17.69 23.37
CA GLU A 82 20.62 -18.12 24.06
C GLU A 82 21.82 -18.15 23.08
N SER A 83 22.22 -16.98 22.62
CA SER A 83 23.43 -16.81 21.83
C SER A 83 24.63 -16.72 22.77
N LYS A 84 25.68 -17.51 22.51
CA LYS A 84 26.92 -17.48 23.30
C LYS A 84 27.59 -16.10 23.36
N LYS A 85 27.29 -15.23 22.39
CA LYS A 85 27.83 -13.86 22.26
C LYS A 85 26.86 -12.77 22.74
N GLY A 86 25.64 -13.14 23.17
CA GLY A 86 24.57 -12.18 23.46
C GLY A 86 24.04 -11.46 22.22
N VAL A 87 23.06 -10.59 22.44
CA VAL A 87 22.51 -9.69 21.41
C VAL A 87 23.55 -8.61 21.09
N PRO A 88 23.89 -8.37 19.81
CA PRO A 88 24.80 -7.28 19.44
C PRO A 88 24.29 -5.93 19.95
N LYS A 89 25.17 -5.09 20.51
CA LYS A 89 24.80 -3.74 21.00
C LYS A 89 24.06 -2.92 19.95
N GLU A 90 24.51 -3.04 18.70
CA GLU A 90 23.93 -2.35 17.56
C GLU A 90 22.49 -2.79 17.26
N MET A 91 22.18 -4.07 17.43
CA MET A 91 20.79 -4.55 17.32
C MET A 91 19.91 -3.94 18.41
N THR A 92 20.40 -3.88 19.65
CA THR A 92 19.65 -3.25 20.75
C THR A 92 19.40 -1.77 20.47
N ARG A 93 20.43 -1.04 19.99
CA ARG A 93 20.32 0.36 19.60
C ARG A 93 19.26 0.57 18.51
N LEU A 94 19.32 -0.20 17.43
CA LEU A 94 18.36 -0.09 16.32
C LEU A 94 16.92 -0.40 16.77
N LEU A 95 16.73 -1.38 17.66
CA LEU A 95 15.41 -1.67 18.21
C LEU A 95 14.92 -0.53 19.13
N ASP A 96 15.80 0.11 19.89
CA ASP A 96 15.45 1.26 20.73
C ASP A 96 15.06 2.46 19.87
N GLU A 97 15.84 2.77 18.84
CA GLU A 97 15.49 3.80 17.85
C GLU A 97 14.15 3.49 17.18
N LEU A 98 13.92 2.25 16.75
CA LEU A 98 12.65 1.85 16.15
C LEU A 98 11.47 2.05 17.10
N ARG A 99 11.61 1.65 18.37
CA ARG A 99 10.57 1.83 19.40
C ARG A 99 10.23 3.30 19.57
N ASP A 100 11.25 4.13 19.71
CA ASP A 100 11.09 5.55 20.02
C ASP A 100 10.50 6.29 18.80
N SER A 101 10.93 5.98 17.58
CA SER A 101 10.37 6.54 16.35
C SER A 101 8.91 6.12 16.12
N ILE A 102 8.53 4.86 16.41
CA ILE A 102 7.13 4.41 16.33
C ILE A 102 6.27 5.13 17.39
N ALA A 103 6.77 5.28 18.61
CA ALA A 103 6.06 5.99 19.68
C ALA A 103 5.87 7.47 19.33
N ALA A 104 6.90 8.12 18.78
CA ALA A 104 6.81 9.50 18.31
C ALA A 104 5.78 9.65 17.19
N ALA A 105 5.78 8.76 16.20
CA ALA A 105 4.79 8.75 15.11
C ALA A 105 3.36 8.62 15.63
N LEU A 106 3.11 7.71 16.57
CA LEU A 106 1.79 7.51 17.16
C LEU A 106 1.35 8.68 18.05
N ALA A 107 2.28 9.35 18.73
CA ALA A 107 2.00 10.50 19.58
C ALA A 107 1.74 11.79 18.78
N GLN A 108 2.47 11.99 17.67
CA GLN A 108 2.29 13.12 16.76
C GLN A 108 1.05 12.94 15.87
N GLY A 109 0.65 11.70 15.62
CA GLY A 109 -0.42 11.35 14.69
C GLY A 109 0.12 11.04 13.30
N ILE A 110 -0.47 10.04 12.65
CA ILE A 110 0.00 9.56 11.35
C ILE A 110 -0.73 10.31 10.23
N THR A 111 -0.38 11.58 10.10
CA THR A 111 -0.98 12.50 9.12
C THR A 111 -0.27 12.41 7.77
N THR A 112 -0.83 13.06 6.75
CA THR A 112 -0.14 13.22 5.46
C THR A 112 1.21 13.91 5.61
N ASP A 113 1.34 14.86 6.55
CA ASP A 113 2.58 15.59 6.79
C ASP A 113 3.68 14.67 7.34
N PHE A 114 3.33 13.66 8.14
CA PHE A 114 4.27 12.63 8.60
C PHE A 114 4.85 11.78 7.46
N PHE A 115 4.09 11.57 6.37
CA PHE A 115 4.59 10.93 5.15
C PHE A 115 5.30 11.92 4.22
N LEU A 116 4.91 13.19 4.20
CA LEU A 116 5.50 14.22 3.36
C LEU A 116 6.84 14.73 3.89
N GLU A 117 7.03 14.87 5.20
CA GLU A 117 8.34 15.16 5.80
C GLU A 117 9.38 14.11 5.40
N ALA A 118 8.95 12.86 5.20
CA ALA A 118 9.80 11.78 4.70
C ALA A 118 10.16 11.93 3.21
N ALA A 119 9.26 12.48 2.39
CA ALA A 119 9.54 12.79 0.99
C ALA A 119 10.43 14.03 0.84
N GLN A 120 10.23 15.04 1.70
CA GLN A 120 11.03 16.26 1.73
C GLN A 120 12.48 15.97 2.17
N ALA A 121 12.66 15.17 3.23
CA ALA A 121 13.98 14.76 3.70
C ALA A 121 14.77 13.93 2.64
N GLN A 122 14.08 13.17 1.79
CA GLN A 122 14.69 12.46 0.66
C GLN A 122 15.08 13.38 -0.52
N LEU A 123 14.44 14.56 -0.63
CA LEU A 123 14.72 15.54 -1.69
C LEU A 123 15.79 16.56 -1.27
N ASP A 124 15.92 16.84 0.03
CA ASP A 124 16.88 17.81 0.58
C ASP A 124 18.27 17.20 0.85
N GLU A 125 18.43 15.87 0.87
CA GLU A 125 19.74 15.22 0.83
C GLU A 125 20.30 15.21 -0.62
N GLU A 126 21.47 15.83 -0.83
CA GLU A 126 22.29 15.68 -2.05
C GLU A 126 22.37 14.19 -2.47
N PRO A 127 22.44 13.87 -3.77
CA PRO A 127 22.20 12.52 -4.26
C PRO A 127 23.29 11.57 -3.75
N GLU A 128 23.05 10.93 -2.60
CA GLU A 128 23.75 9.71 -2.26
C GLU A 128 23.34 8.70 -3.33
N VAL A 129 24.32 8.44 -4.20
CA VAL A 129 24.41 7.38 -5.20
C VAL A 129 23.17 6.51 -5.15
N VAL A 130 22.26 6.73 -6.12
CA VAL A 130 21.09 5.86 -6.35
C VAL A 130 21.59 4.43 -6.22
N ALA A 131 21.36 3.83 -5.05
CA ALA A 131 21.68 2.44 -4.85
C ALA A 131 20.83 1.74 -5.90
N GLU A 132 21.49 1.07 -6.84
CA GLU A 132 20.82 0.32 -7.90
C GLU A 132 19.60 -0.36 -7.29
N PRO A 133 18.40 -0.23 -7.90
CA PRO A 133 17.19 -0.74 -7.30
C PRO A 133 17.44 -2.18 -6.91
N LYS A 134 17.59 -2.44 -5.60
CA LYS A 134 17.88 -3.77 -5.08
C LYS A 134 16.79 -4.64 -5.65
N GLU A 135 17.19 -5.56 -6.52
CA GLU A 135 16.28 -6.45 -7.21
C GLU A 135 15.54 -7.24 -6.15
N ASN A 136 14.35 -6.78 -5.77
CA ASN A 136 13.46 -7.48 -4.88
C ASN A 136 12.82 -8.63 -5.67
N ARG A 137 13.64 -9.54 -6.22
CA ARG A 137 13.20 -10.81 -6.77
C ARG A 137 13.04 -11.79 -5.62
N LYS A 138 11.99 -11.60 -4.81
CA LYS A 138 11.28 -12.79 -4.32
C LYS A 138 10.69 -13.45 -5.56
N MET A 139 11.38 -14.43 -6.13
CA MET A 139 10.83 -15.21 -7.24
C MET A 139 9.49 -15.76 -6.77
N VAL A 140 8.40 -15.25 -7.34
CA VAL A 140 7.08 -15.84 -7.21
C VAL A 140 7.23 -17.26 -7.74
N THR A 141 6.78 -18.26 -6.96
CA THR A 141 6.87 -19.64 -7.41
C THR A 141 6.23 -19.76 -8.79
N GLU A 142 6.85 -20.50 -9.71
CA GLU A 142 6.42 -20.60 -11.10
C GLU A 142 4.94 -20.96 -11.24
N ARG A 143 4.43 -21.75 -10.28
CA ARG A 143 3.01 -22.07 -10.12
C ARG A 143 2.12 -20.82 -9.90
N ARG A 144 2.52 -19.91 -9.01
CA ARG A 144 1.77 -18.68 -8.73
C ARG A 144 1.86 -17.69 -9.89
N PHE A 145 3.01 -17.59 -10.55
CA PHE A 145 3.16 -16.79 -11.76
C PHE A 145 2.22 -17.28 -12.87
N LYS A 146 2.17 -18.60 -13.10
CA LYS A 146 1.27 -19.20 -14.08
C LYS A 146 -0.20 -18.92 -13.79
N ILE A 147 -0.64 -19.06 -12.54
CA ILE A 147 -2.04 -18.77 -12.16
C ILE A 147 -2.40 -17.31 -12.48
N VAL A 148 -1.57 -16.35 -12.04
CA VAL A 148 -1.82 -14.93 -12.29
C VAL A 148 -1.75 -14.60 -13.78
N TRP A 149 -0.87 -15.27 -14.51
CA TRP A 149 -0.76 -15.11 -15.96
C TRP A 149 -2.01 -15.62 -16.70
N ASP A 150 -2.51 -16.79 -16.32
CA ASP A 150 -3.71 -17.39 -16.89
C ASP A 150 -4.95 -16.52 -16.56
N GLU A 151 -5.08 -16.06 -15.31
CA GLU A 151 -6.13 -15.11 -14.89
C GLU A 151 -6.08 -13.80 -15.68
N LEU A 152 -4.88 -13.28 -15.96
CA LEU A 152 -4.69 -12.08 -16.77
C LEU A 152 -5.13 -12.28 -18.22
N GLN A 153 -4.85 -13.45 -18.81
CA GLN A 153 -5.29 -13.77 -20.17
C GLN A 153 -6.80 -13.92 -20.25
N ASP A 154 -7.42 -14.58 -19.27
CA ASP A 154 -8.86 -14.75 -19.18
C ASP A 154 -9.57 -13.41 -18.99
N ALA A 155 -9.07 -12.54 -18.11
CA ALA A 155 -9.58 -11.19 -17.94
C ALA A 155 -9.48 -10.37 -19.24
N LYS A 156 -8.35 -10.44 -19.95
CA LYS A 156 -8.16 -9.77 -21.25
C LYS A 156 -9.12 -10.30 -22.32
N LYS A 157 -9.45 -11.58 -22.30
CA LYS A 157 -10.42 -12.18 -23.22
C LYS A 157 -11.83 -11.72 -22.89
N ARG A 158 -12.19 -11.66 -21.61
CA ARG A 158 -13.49 -11.17 -21.13
C ARG A 158 -13.71 -9.70 -21.48
N ILE A 159 -12.69 -8.86 -21.30
CA ILE A 159 -12.75 -7.44 -21.67
C ILE A 159 -12.99 -7.27 -23.18
N ARG A 160 -12.31 -8.05 -24.02
CA ARG A 160 -12.53 -8.01 -25.47
C ARG A 160 -13.96 -8.38 -25.85
N GLN A 161 -14.50 -9.46 -25.30
CA GLN A 161 -15.89 -9.87 -25.53
C GLN A 161 -16.88 -8.78 -25.12
N LEU A 162 -16.72 -8.20 -23.93
CA LEU A 162 -17.61 -7.15 -23.45
C LEU A 162 -17.52 -5.88 -24.31
N ASN A 163 -16.34 -5.52 -24.83
CA ASN A 163 -16.20 -4.41 -25.76
C ASN A 163 -16.89 -4.70 -27.10
N ASP A 164 -16.76 -5.91 -27.63
CA ASP A 164 -17.43 -6.30 -28.88
C ASP A 164 -18.96 -6.27 -28.70
N GLU A 165 -19.46 -6.81 -27.58
CA GLU A 165 -20.89 -6.76 -27.22
C GLU A 165 -21.38 -5.31 -27.06
N ASN A 166 -20.61 -4.45 -26.39
CA ASN A 166 -20.95 -3.04 -26.20
C ASN A 166 -20.99 -2.31 -27.55
N ASN A 167 -20.03 -2.55 -28.45
CA ASN A 167 -20.03 -1.97 -29.80
C ASN A 167 -21.26 -2.42 -30.62
N VAL A 168 -21.65 -3.70 -30.53
CA VAL A 168 -22.86 -4.21 -31.20
C VAL A 168 -24.12 -3.56 -30.64
N LEU A 169 -24.20 -3.41 -29.31
CA LEU A 169 -25.33 -2.76 -28.65
C LEU A 169 -25.42 -1.28 -29.00
N GLN A 170 -24.30 -0.55 -29.03
CA GLN A 170 -24.23 0.84 -29.45
C GLN A 170 -24.75 1.03 -30.87
N LEU A 171 -24.34 0.16 -31.81
CA LEU A 171 -24.86 0.20 -33.19
C LEU A 171 -26.38 -0.07 -33.25
N LYS A 172 -26.88 -0.96 -32.39
CA LYS A 172 -28.32 -1.25 -32.32
C LYS A 172 -29.11 -0.07 -31.74
N VAL A 173 -28.59 0.55 -30.67
CA VAL A 173 -29.16 1.78 -30.08
C VAL A 173 -29.19 2.89 -31.11
N MET A 174 -28.07 3.17 -31.78
CA MET A 174 -27.98 4.19 -32.83
C MET A 174 -29.00 3.97 -33.96
N ARG A 175 -29.20 2.72 -34.39
CA ARG A 175 -30.23 2.38 -35.40
C ARG A 175 -31.65 2.62 -34.90
N LEU A 176 -31.93 2.27 -33.64
CA LEU A 176 -33.25 2.47 -33.03
C LEU A 176 -33.53 3.96 -32.81
N GLU A 177 -32.54 4.74 -32.41
CA GLU A 177 -32.64 6.21 -32.26
C GLU A 177 -32.83 6.89 -33.62
N ALA A 178 -32.06 6.49 -34.64
CA ALA A 178 -32.23 6.99 -36.01
C ALA A 178 -33.61 6.63 -36.60
N ALA A 179 -34.14 5.44 -36.28
CA ALA A 179 -35.49 5.02 -36.67
C ALA A 179 -36.59 5.74 -35.87
N ARG A 180 -36.28 6.28 -34.70
CA ARG A 180 -37.23 7.01 -33.85
C ARG A 180 -37.45 8.45 -34.30
N GLY A 181 -36.52 9.02 -35.09
CA GLY A 181 -36.59 10.38 -35.64
C GLY A 181 -36.68 11.49 -34.56
N PRO A 182 -36.49 12.77 -34.91
CA PRO A 182 -36.81 13.85 -33.99
C PRO A 182 -38.34 13.87 -33.84
N MET A 183 -38.87 13.41 -32.70
CA MET A 183 -40.25 13.68 -32.34
C MET A 183 -40.39 15.19 -32.21
N GLY A 184 -40.95 15.78 -33.27
CA GLY A 184 -41.28 17.18 -33.37
C GLY A 184 -42.15 17.59 -32.20
N ASN A 185 -41.64 18.56 -31.46
CA ASN A 185 -42.43 19.42 -30.62
C ASN A 185 -43.34 20.21 -31.58
N THR A 186 -44.56 19.73 -31.81
CA THR A 186 -45.59 20.46 -32.55
C THR A 186 -46.63 20.91 -31.54
N GLU A 187 -46.57 22.19 -31.19
CA GLU A 187 -47.67 22.94 -30.62
C GLU A 187 -48.88 22.88 -31.57
N HIS A 188 -50.05 22.59 -31.01
CA HIS A 188 -51.36 23.22 -31.27
C HIS A 188 -52.52 22.24 -31.09
N GLY A 189 -53.41 22.59 -30.16
CA GLY A 189 -54.69 21.92 -29.95
C GLY A 189 -55.36 22.35 -28.64
N ASP A 190 -55.34 23.64 -28.33
CA ASP A 190 -56.25 24.25 -27.34
C ASP A 190 -57.59 24.45 -28.05
N ASP A 191 -58.44 23.43 -28.04
CA ASP A 191 -59.85 23.54 -28.45
C ASP A 191 -60.68 23.92 -27.21
N GLY A 192 -60.62 25.22 -26.88
CA GLY A 192 -61.51 25.87 -25.94
C GLY A 192 -62.92 25.98 -26.50
N SER A 193 -63.77 25.01 -26.20
CA SER A 193 -65.22 25.12 -26.34
C SER A 193 -65.80 26.01 -25.22
N GLY A 194 -66.33 27.19 -25.56
CA GLY A 194 -67.02 28.07 -24.59
C GLY A 194 -67.58 29.39 -25.14
N GLU A 195 -68.70 29.29 -25.87
CA GLU A 195 -69.81 30.27 -26.09
C GLU A 195 -69.60 31.70 -26.69
N PRO A 196 -70.57 32.18 -27.52
CA PRO A 196 -70.50 33.47 -28.24
C PRO A 196 -71.19 34.64 -27.48
N PRO A 197 -71.06 35.90 -27.95
CA PRO A 197 -71.29 37.08 -27.13
C PRO A 197 -72.76 37.50 -27.08
N LYS A 198 -73.20 38.05 -25.94
CA LYS A 198 -74.43 38.84 -25.86
C LYS A 198 -74.08 40.32 -25.69
N LYS A 199 -74.76 41.11 -26.52
CA LYS A 199 -74.71 42.57 -26.65
C LYS A 199 -75.00 43.30 -25.34
#